data_AF-A0AA39DFJ8-F1
#
_entry.id   AF-A0AA39DFJ8-F1
#
_cell.length_a   1.000
_cell.length_b   1.000
_cell.length_c   1.000
_cell.angle_alpha   90.00
_cell.angle_beta   90.00
_cell.angle_gamma   90.00
#
_symmetry.space_group_name_H-M   'P 1'
#
loop_
_entity.id
_entity.type
_entity.pdbx_description
1 polymer ?
#
loop_
_entity_poly.entity_id
_entity_poly.type
_entity_poly.pdbx_seq_one_letter_code
_entity_poly.pdbx_strand_id
1 'polypeptide(L)'
;MGRGRVQLKRIENKISRQVTFSKRRSGLLKKAHEISVLCDAEVALIGNWSMDYPKLTARIEVLQRNLRHFVGEDLDPLSLRELQNLEQQLDTALKRIRTRKNQLMHESISELQKKEKSLVEQNNALAKKVKEKEKAEQNNRAQWEQQNNIGQNSSAFVVPPPPLQLPSLTIGKTELKLDLVPIPSCHHGCCATSMNKGWRSFPAE
;
A
#
# COMPACT_ATOMS: atom_id res chain seq x y z
N MET A 1 -31.36 -20.27 39.53
CA MET A 1 -30.66 -20.10 40.83
C MET A 1 -29.93 -18.76 40.82
N GLY A 2 -30.20 -17.88 41.79
CA GLY A 2 -29.66 -16.51 41.83
C GLY A 2 -28.21 -16.42 42.34
N ARG A 3 -27.59 -15.26 42.17
CA ARG A 3 -26.22 -14.98 42.65
C ARG A 3 -26.26 -14.70 44.16
N GLY A 4 -25.75 -15.64 44.97
CA GLY A 4 -25.65 -15.48 46.42
C GLY A 4 -24.58 -14.44 46.83
N ARG A 5 -24.84 -13.71 47.92
CA ARG A 5 -23.83 -12.86 48.57
C ARG A 5 -22.77 -13.73 49.24
N VAL A 6 -21.50 -13.35 49.10
CA VAL A 6 -20.35 -14.03 49.71
C VAL A 6 -19.62 -13.06 50.62
N GLN A 7 -19.24 -13.50 51.82
CA GLN A 7 -18.45 -12.70 52.74
C GLN A 7 -17.06 -12.40 52.17
N LEU A 8 -16.52 -11.21 52.43
CA LEU A 8 -15.18 -10.82 51.99
C LEU A 8 -14.12 -11.40 52.95
N LYS A 9 -13.94 -12.72 52.88
CA LYS A 9 -12.94 -13.47 53.64
C LYS A 9 -12.36 -14.60 52.80
N ARG A 10 -11.24 -15.19 53.24
CA ARG A 10 -10.64 -16.35 52.56
C ARG A 10 -11.67 -17.50 52.48
N ILE A 11 -11.84 -18.05 51.28
CA ILE A 11 -12.70 -19.23 51.08
C ILE A 11 -11.89 -20.46 51.42
N GLU A 12 -12.27 -21.18 52.47
CA GLU A 12 -11.52 -22.36 52.95
C GLU A 12 -11.63 -23.57 52.01
N ASN A 13 -12.84 -23.84 51.50
CA ASN A 13 -13.06 -24.91 50.54
C ASN A 13 -12.24 -24.69 49.25
N LYS A 14 -11.36 -25.64 48.93
CA LYS A 14 -10.44 -25.56 47.79
C LYS A 14 -11.14 -25.44 46.45
N ILE A 15 -12.21 -26.21 46.22
CA ILE A 15 -12.97 -26.23 44.95
C ILE A 15 -13.69 -24.89 44.79
N SER A 16 -14.44 -24.44 45.81
CA SER A 16 -15.14 -23.16 45.78
C SER A 16 -14.18 -21.98 45.61
N ARG A 17 -13.01 -22.03 46.27
CA ARG A 17 -11.95 -21.02 46.11
C ARG A 17 -11.41 -20.98 44.68
N GLN A 18 -11.09 -22.14 44.08
CA GLN A 18 -10.58 -22.22 42.72
C GLN A 18 -11.61 -21.71 41.69
N VAL A 19 -12.86 -22.17 41.77
CA VAL A 19 -13.93 -21.71 40.87
C VAL A 19 -14.18 -20.20 41.01
N THR A 20 -14.19 -19.69 42.25
CA THR A 20 -14.37 -18.26 42.51
C THR A 20 -13.19 -17.45 41.97
N PHE A 21 -11.96 -17.90 42.20
CA PHE A 21 -10.76 -17.28 41.66
C PHE A 21 -10.84 -17.19 40.13
N SER A 22 -11.11 -18.31 39.44
CA SER A 22 -11.21 -18.33 37.98
C SER A 22 -12.28 -17.36 37.45
N LYS A 23 -13.47 -17.34 38.06
CA LYS A 23 -14.55 -16.42 37.67
C LYS A 23 -14.19 -14.95 37.93
N ARG A 24 -13.66 -14.63 39.12
CA ARG A 24 -13.28 -13.26 39.49
C ARG A 24 -12.11 -12.74 38.68
N ARG A 25 -11.08 -13.56 38.44
CA ARG A 25 -9.94 -13.23 37.58
C ARG A 25 -10.38 -12.88 36.17
N SER A 26 -11.28 -13.68 35.59
CA SER A 26 -11.86 -13.39 34.27
C SER A 26 -12.61 -12.05 34.26
N GLY A 27 -13.43 -11.79 35.29
CA GLY A 27 -14.13 -10.51 35.43
C GLY A 27 -13.19 -9.32 35.63
N LEU A 28 -12.10 -9.49 36.38
CA LEU A 28 -11.09 -8.45 36.62
C LEU A 28 -10.33 -8.10 35.34
N LEU A 29 -9.92 -9.10 34.56
CA LEU A 29 -9.29 -8.91 33.26
C LEU A 29 -10.20 -8.13 32.30
N LYS A 30 -11.50 -8.45 32.26
CA LYS A 30 -12.48 -7.71 31.44
C LYS A 30 -12.56 -6.23 31.87
N LYS A 31 -12.67 -5.98 33.17
CA LYS A 31 -12.70 -4.61 33.72
C LYS A 31 -11.42 -3.83 33.42
N ALA A 32 -10.26 -4.45 33.58
CA ALA A 32 -8.99 -3.81 33.26
C ALA A 32 -8.89 -3.46 31.76
N HIS A 33 -9.35 -4.35 30.88
CA HIS A 33 -9.42 -4.07 29.45
C HIS A 33 -10.39 -2.93 29.13
N GLU A 34 -11.59 -2.93 29.72
CA GLU A 34 -12.55 -1.82 29.58
C GLU A 34 -11.94 -0.48 30.02
N ILE A 35 -11.25 -0.44 31.17
CA ILE A 35 -10.58 0.78 31.66
C ILE A 35 -9.46 1.21 30.71
N SER A 36 -8.64 0.26 30.24
CA SER A 36 -7.55 0.56 29.29
C SER A 36 -8.08 1.22 28.02
N VAL A 37 -9.19 0.71 27.46
CA VAL A 37 -9.82 1.27 26.26
C VAL A 37 -10.50 2.62 26.54
N LEU A 38 -11.22 2.76 27.65
CA LEU A 38 -11.99 3.98 27.96
C LEU A 38 -11.09 5.17 28.33
N CYS A 39 -9.94 4.91 28.95
CA CYS A 39 -9.03 5.94 29.44
C CYS A 39 -7.74 6.04 28.62
N ASP A 40 -7.59 5.24 27.56
CA ASP A 40 -6.36 5.10 26.76
C ASP A 40 -5.10 4.98 27.62
N ALA A 41 -5.20 4.13 28.65
CA ALA A 41 -4.19 3.98 29.69
C ALA A 41 -3.62 2.55 29.68
N GLU A 42 -2.32 2.45 29.96
CA GLU A 42 -1.65 1.17 30.15
C GLU A 42 -1.98 0.61 31.55
N VAL A 43 -2.68 -0.53 31.59
CA VAL A 43 -3.11 -1.16 32.83
C VAL A 43 -2.46 -2.54 32.95
N ALA A 44 -1.58 -2.69 33.93
CA ALA A 44 -0.97 -3.98 34.26
C ALA A 44 -1.71 -4.68 35.40
N LEU A 45 -2.01 -5.97 35.23
CA LEU A 45 -2.50 -6.84 36.29
C LEU A 45 -1.44 -7.89 36.64
N ILE A 46 -0.95 -7.85 37.88
CA ILE A 46 -0.03 -8.86 38.39
C ILE A 46 -0.87 -9.99 39.01
N GLY A 47 -0.90 -11.14 38.33
CA GLY A 47 -1.65 -12.32 38.76
C GLY A 47 -0.78 -13.56 38.80
N ASN A 48 -1.27 -14.63 39.43
CA ASN A 48 -0.60 -15.92 39.44
C ASN A 48 -0.69 -16.58 38.05
N TRP A 49 0.39 -16.49 37.28
CA TRP A 49 0.53 -17.05 35.92
C TRP A 49 0.61 -18.57 35.86
N SER A 50 0.78 -19.26 37.01
CA SER A 50 1.04 -20.71 37.07
C SER A 50 0.00 -21.57 36.34
N MET A 51 -1.25 -21.10 36.23
CA MET A 51 -2.33 -21.86 35.59
C MET A 51 -2.55 -21.53 34.10
N ASP A 52 -2.12 -20.36 33.64
CA ASP A 52 -2.33 -19.92 32.25
C ASP A 52 -1.07 -20.07 31.40
N TYR A 53 0.11 -19.95 32.01
CA TYR A 53 1.39 -20.12 31.35
C TYR A 53 1.51 -21.48 30.64
N PRO A 54 1.20 -22.63 31.28
CA PRO A 54 1.30 -23.93 30.59
C PRO A 54 0.38 -24.05 29.38
N LYS A 55 -0.82 -23.44 29.43
CA LYS A 55 -1.77 -23.44 28.32
C LYS A 55 -1.25 -22.59 27.15
N LEU A 56 -0.64 -21.45 27.48
CA LEU A 56 -0.06 -20.56 26.49
C LEU A 56 1.16 -21.23 25.82
N THR A 57 2.06 -21.81 26.62
CA THR A 57 3.23 -22.55 26.12
C THR A 57 2.82 -23.70 25.21
N ALA A 58 1.86 -24.54 25.59
CA ALA A 58 1.36 -25.60 24.73
C ALA A 58 0.79 -25.08 23.40
N ARG A 59 0.09 -23.94 23.42
CA ARG A 59 -0.43 -23.32 22.18
C ARG A 59 0.70 -22.79 21.30
N ILE A 60 1.73 -22.19 21.89
CA ILE A 60 2.92 -21.72 21.19
C ILE A 60 3.64 -22.90 20.54
N GLU A 61 3.85 -23.99 21.26
CA GLU A 61 4.51 -25.19 20.74
C GLU A 61 3.77 -25.79 19.55
N VAL A 62 2.43 -25.86 19.61
CA VAL A 62 1.61 -26.33 18.48
C VAL A 62 1.75 -25.40 17.27
N LEU A 63 1.69 -24.08 17.48
CA LEU A 63 1.84 -23.11 16.41
C LEU A 63 3.22 -23.16 15.76
N GLN A 64 4.28 -23.26 16.56
CA GLN A 64 5.65 -23.38 16.09
C GLN A 64 5.86 -24.67 15.31
N ARG A 65 5.32 -25.80 15.79
CA ARG A 65 5.39 -27.08 15.07
C ARG A 65 4.67 -26.99 13.72
N ASN A 66 3.47 -26.42 13.70
CA ASN A 66 2.73 -26.23 12.44
C ASN A 66 3.49 -25.34 11.46
N LEU A 67 4.12 -24.26 11.95
CA LEU A 67 4.95 -23.41 11.10
C LEU A 67 6.10 -24.19 10.47
N ARG A 68 6.82 -25.01 11.26
CA ARG A 68 7.88 -25.89 10.76
C ARG A 68 7.37 -26.81 9.66
N HIS A 69 6.23 -27.47 9.87
CA HIS A 69 5.62 -28.29 8.81
C HIS A 69 5.29 -27.46 7.55
N PHE A 70 4.71 -26.26 7.68
CA PHE A 70 4.39 -25.41 6.53
C PHE A 70 5.63 -24.91 5.75
N VAL A 71 6.80 -24.79 6.40
CA VAL A 71 8.06 -24.44 5.72
C VAL A 71 8.82 -25.68 5.22
N GLY A 72 8.31 -26.89 5.46
CA GLY A 72 8.91 -28.14 5.02
C GLY A 72 9.91 -28.77 6.00
N GLU A 73 9.92 -28.33 7.26
CA GLU A 73 10.73 -28.88 8.35
C GLU A 73 9.92 -29.89 9.19
N ASP A 74 10.61 -30.78 9.92
CA ASP A 74 10.01 -31.79 10.82
C ASP A 74 8.88 -32.62 10.17
N LEU A 75 9.05 -33.05 8.91
CA LEU A 75 8.03 -33.81 8.17
C LEU A 75 8.06 -35.32 8.45
N ASP A 76 9.19 -35.87 8.89
CA ASP A 76 9.38 -37.29 9.19
C ASP A 76 8.30 -37.93 10.10
N PRO A 77 7.80 -37.26 11.17
CA PRO A 77 6.76 -37.82 12.03
C PRO A 77 5.36 -37.82 11.41
N LEU A 78 5.13 -37.19 10.26
CA LEU A 78 3.82 -37.11 9.62
C LEU A 78 3.51 -38.34 8.78
N SER A 79 2.28 -38.83 8.87
CA SER A 79 1.79 -39.86 7.95
C SER A 79 1.58 -39.31 6.54
N LEU A 80 1.55 -40.20 5.54
CA LEU A 80 1.28 -39.83 4.15
C LEU A 80 -0.01 -39.02 3.99
N ARG A 81 -1.06 -39.37 4.75
CA ARG A 81 -2.35 -38.66 4.71
C ARG A 81 -2.24 -37.24 5.27
N GLU A 82 -1.47 -37.05 6.34
CA GLU A 82 -1.23 -35.73 6.93
C GLU A 82 -0.39 -34.86 6.00
N LEU A 83 0.61 -35.45 5.33
CA LEU A 83 1.43 -34.77 4.35
C LEU A 83 0.61 -34.32 3.12
N GLN A 84 -0.26 -35.18 2.59
CA GLN A 84 -1.19 -34.82 1.51
C GLN A 84 -2.14 -33.69 1.91
N ASN A 85 -2.65 -33.71 3.15
CA ASN A 85 -3.50 -32.64 3.65
C ASN A 85 -2.73 -31.31 3.79
N LEU A 86 -1.47 -31.37 4.23
CA LEU A 86 -0.59 -30.21 4.33
C LEU A 86 -0.30 -29.60 2.95
N GLU A 87 0.03 -30.43 1.96
CA GLU A 87 0.23 -30.03 0.56
C GLU A 87 -1.02 -29.34 0.01
N GLN A 88 -2.19 -29.96 0.14
CA GLN A 88 -3.46 -29.39 -0.31
C GLN A 88 -3.76 -28.03 0.36
N GLN A 89 -3.43 -27.90 1.65
CA GLN A 89 -3.60 -26.65 2.39
C GLN A 89 -2.69 -25.54 1.86
N LEU A 90 -1.43 -25.86 1.58
CA LEU A 90 -0.46 -24.91 1.01
C LEU A 90 -0.86 -24.50 -0.41
N ASP A 91 -1.23 -25.43 -1.28
CA ASP A 91 -1.68 -25.14 -2.64
C ASP A 91 -2.90 -24.23 -2.67
N THR A 92 -3.88 -24.52 -1.80
CA THR A 92 -5.09 -23.71 -1.68
C THR A 92 -4.74 -22.29 -1.19
N ALA A 93 -3.86 -22.17 -0.20
CA ALA A 93 -3.42 -20.88 0.32
C ALA A 93 -2.65 -20.08 -0.74
N LEU A 94 -1.71 -20.70 -1.44
CA LEU A 94 -0.91 -20.09 -2.51
C LEU A 94 -1.78 -19.62 -3.67
N LYS A 95 -2.76 -20.43 -4.08
CA LYS A 95 -3.74 -20.04 -5.10
C LYS A 95 -4.51 -18.80 -4.67
N ARG A 96 -5.00 -18.75 -3.43
CA ARG A 96 -5.71 -17.57 -2.88
C ARG A 96 -4.82 -16.33 -2.86
N ILE A 97 -3.58 -16.46 -2.38
CA ILE A 97 -2.61 -15.35 -2.33
C ILE A 97 -2.34 -14.81 -3.73
N ARG A 98 -2.04 -15.70 -4.69
CA ARG A 98 -1.77 -15.32 -6.09
C ARG A 98 -2.96 -14.61 -6.72
N THR A 99 -4.17 -15.16 -6.56
CA THR A 99 -5.40 -14.53 -7.08
C THR A 99 -5.61 -13.15 -6.47
N ARG A 100 -5.47 -13.01 -5.15
CA ARG A 100 -5.64 -11.71 -4.49
C ARG A 100 -4.58 -10.69 -4.92
N LYS A 101 -3.31 -11.11 -5.05
CA LYS A 101 -2.23 -10.25 -5.53
C LYS A 101 -2.50 -9.77 -6.96
N ASN A 102 -2.92 -10.66 -7.84
CA ASN A 102 -3.28 -10.30 -9.22
C ASN A 102 -4.48 -9.36 -9.25
N GLN A 103 -5.50 -9.62 -8.45
CA GLN A 103 -6.68 -8.76 -8.34
C GLN A 103 -6.31 -7.33 -7.92
N LEU A 104 -5.51 -7.19 -6.85
CA LEU A 104 -5.02 -5.89 -6.39
C LEU A 104 -4.16 -5.17 -7.44
N MET A 105 -3.34 -5.91 -8.18
CA MET A 105 -2.54 -5.37 -9.27
C MET A 105 -3.43 -4.83 -10.40
N HIS A 106 -4.47 -5.58 -10.80
CA HIS A 106 -5.42 -5.14 -11.84
C HIS A 106 -6.25 -3.94 -11.40
N GLU A 107 -6.66 -3.89 -10.13
CA GLU A 107 -7.32 -2.73 -9.52
C GLU A 107 -6.41 -1.50 -9.62
N SER A 108 -5.15 -1.62 -9.21
CA SER A 108 -4.17 -0.54 -9.28
C SER A 108 -3.90 -0.05 -10.71
N ILE A 109 -3.72 -0.97 -11.67
CA ILE A 109 -3.52 -0.62 -13.09
C ILE A 109 -4.73 0.17 -13.61
N SER A 110 -5.95 -0.27 -13.29
CA SER A 110 -7.19 0.36 -13.74
C SER A 110 -7.35 1.77 -13.16
N GLU A 111 -6.99 1.96 -11.89
CA GLU A 111 -6.98 3.28 -11.24
C GLU A 111 -5.98 4.23 -11.90
N LEU A 112 -4.75 3.76 -12.18
CA LEU A 112 -3.71 4.56 -12.82
C LEU A 112 -4.11 4.94 -14.26
N GLN A 113 -4.64 4.01 -15.04
CA GLN A 113 -5.13 4.29 -16.39
C GLN A 113 -6.27 5.33 -16.41
N LYS A 114 -7.15 5.31 -15.39
CA LYS A 114 -8.20 6.33 -15.26
C LYS A 114 -7.60 7.71 -14.96
N LYS A 115 -6.58 7.77 -14.10
CA LYS A 115 -5.86 9.02 -13.80
C LYS A 115 -5.12 9.57 -15.02
N GLU A 116 -4.44 8.70 -15.76
CA GLU A 116 -3.75 9.06 -17.01
C GLU A 116 -4.71 9.71 -18.00
N LYS A 117 -5.86 9.10 -18.27
CA LYS A 117 -6.88 9.65 -19.18
C LYS A 117 -7.38 11.03 -18.72
N SER A 118 -7.70 11.18 -17.44
CA SER A 118 -8.15 12.46 -16.87
C SER A 118 -7.10 13.56 -17.01
N LEU A 119 -5.83 13.24 -16.74
CA LEU A 119 -4.72 14.19 -16.89
C LEU A 119 -4.48 14.58 -18.35
N VAL A 120 -4.58 13.63 -19.28
CA VAL A 120 -4.49 13.91 -20.72
C VAL A 120 -5.61 14.84 -21.17
N GLU A 121 -6.85 14.60 -20.72
CA GLU A 121 -7.99 15.49 -21.01
C GLU A 121 -7.78 16.91 -20.47
N GLN A 122 -7.31 17.04 -19.22
CA GLN A 122 -6.99 18.33 -18.62
C GLN A 122 -5.88 19.07 -19.37
N ASN A 123 -4.79 18.38 -19.74
CA ASN A 123 -3.69 18.96 -20.50
C ASN A 123 -4.15 19.43 -21.89
N ASN A 124 -4.97 18.65 -22.58
CA ASN A 124 -5.53 19.05 -23.88
C ASN A 124 -6.43 20.29 -23.75
N ALA A 125 -7.25 20.37 -22.70
CA ALA A 125 -8.09 21.53 -22.44
C ALA A 125 -7.26 22.79 -22.13
N LEU A 126 -6.19 22.65 -21.34
CA LEU A 126 -5.27 23.75 -21.05
C LEU A 126 -4.52 24.21 -22.30
N ALA A 127 -4.02 23.28 -23.12
CA ALA A 127 -3.35 23.60 -24.38
C ALA A 127 -4.26 24.39 -25.34
N LYS A 128 -5.57 24.06 -25.39
CA LYS A 128 -6.55 24.82 -26.15
C LYS A 128 -6.72 26.25 -25.61
N LYS A 129 -6.86 26.40 -24.29
CA LYS A 129 -6.97 27.71 -23.62
C LYS A 129 -5.74 28.60 -23.84
N VAL A 130 -4.54 28.02 -23.84
CA VAL A 130 -3.29 28.76 -24.13
C VAL A 130 -3.32 29.29 -25.56
N LYS A 131 -3.65 28.44 -26.54
CA LYS A 131 -3.77 28.85 -27.96
C LYS A 131 -4.82 29.93 -28.18
N GLU A 132 -5.95 29.88 -27.47
CA GLU A 132 -7.00 30.90 -27.54
C GLU A 132 -6.52 32.25 -26.96
N LYS A 133 -5.82 32.22 -25.82
CA LYS A 133 -5.23 33.43 -25.22
C LYS A 133 -4.15 34.05 -26.09
N GLU A 134 -3.23 33.25 -26.64
CA GLU A 134 -2.19 33.74 -27.55
C GLU A 134 -2.78 34.44 -28.78
N LYS A 135 -3.84 33.87 -29.38
CA LYS A 135 -4.57 34.50 -30.49
C LYS A 135 -5.26 35.81 -30.08
N ALA A 136 -5.89 35.83 -28.90
CA ALA A 136 -6.53 37.04 -28.38
C ALA A 136 -5.50 38.15 -28.10
N GLU A 137 -4.33 37.80 -27.54
CA GLU A 137 -3.22 38.73 -27.32
C GLU A 137 -2.63 39.25 -28.63
N GLN A 138 -2.45 38.40 -29.64
CA GLN A 138 -2.02 38.82 -30.98
C GLN A 138 -3.04 39.77 -31.62
N ASN A 139 -4.34 39.46 -31.53
CA ASN A 139 -5.38 40.32 -32.08
C ASN A 139 -5.45 41.68 -31.35
N ASN A 140 -5.32 41.69 -30.03
CA ASN A 140 -5.29 42.93 -29.24
C ASN A 140 -4.04 43.78 -29.57
N ARG A 141 -2.88 43.15 -29.76
CA ARG A 141 -1.65 43.84 -30.18
C ARG A 141 -1.80 44.44 -31.59
N ALA A 142 -2.33 43.68 -32.54
CA ALA A 142 -2.60 44.18 -33.89
C ALA A 142 -3.62 45.34 -33.90
N GLN A 143 -4.65 45.26 -33.05
CA GLN A 143 -5.63 46.34 -32.88
C GLN A 143 -5.00 47.60 -32.28
N TRP A 144 -4.12 47.47 -31.28
CA TRP A 144 -3.41 48.60 -30.67
C TRP A 144 -2.40 49.25 -31.63
N GLU A 145 -1.73 48.47 -32.48
CA GLU A 145 -0.86 48.97 -33.55
C GLU A 145 -1.63 49.74 -34.63
N GLN A 146 -2.84 49.31 -35.01
CA GLN A 146 -3.69 50.07 -35.93
C GLN A 146 -4.18 51.39 -35.32
N GLN A 147 -4.48 51.41 -34.03
CA GLN A 147 -5.00 52.62 -33.36
C GLN A 147 -3.91 53.69 -33.14
N ASN A 148 -2.65 53.28 -32.92
CA ASN A 148 -1.51 54.21 -32.88
C ASN A 148 -1.07 54.74 -34.25
N ASN A 149 -1.41 54.07 -35.35
CA ASN A 149 -1.12 54.57 -36.70
C ASN A 149 -2.07 55.73 -37.12
N ILE A 150 -3.19 55.92 -36.41
CA ILE A 150 -4.16 57.00 -36.68
C ILE A 150 -3.83 58.28 -35.89
N GLY A 151 -2.75 58.27 -35.08
CA GLY A 151 -2.35 59.37 -34.19
C GLY A 151 -1.01 60.05 -34.48
N GLN A 152 -0.38 59.84 -35.63
CA GLN A 152 0.82 60.60 -36.03
C GLN A 152 0.67 61.23 -37.41
N ASN A 153 0.00 62.38 -37.42
CA ASN A 153 0.26 63.43 -38.40
C ASN A 153 0.74 64.68 -37.64
N SER A 154 1.93 64.61 -37.04
CA SER A 154 2.76 65.76 -36.66
C SER A 154 4.17 65.27 -36.33
N SER A 155 5.14 65.94 -36.95
CA SER A 155 6.57 65.64 -36.97
C SER A 155 7.23 65.57 -35.59
N ALA A 156 8.11 64.58 -35.38
CA ALA A 156 9.41 64.80 -34.74
C ALA A 156 10.31 63.57 -34.96
N PHE A 157 11.51 63.84 -35.46
CA PHE A 157 12.63 62.91 -35.56
C PHE A 157 13.00 62.39 -34.17
N VAL A 158 12.91 61.08 -33.93
CA VAL A 158 13.51 60.44 -32.74
C VAL A 158 14.35 59.26 -33.20
N VAL A 159 15.65 59.42 -33.00
CA VAL A 159 16.71 58.42 -33.24
C VAL A 159 16.42 57.15 -32.42
N PRO A 160 16.63 55.94 -32.96
CA PRO A 160 16.40 54.72 -32.19
C PRO A 160 17.53 54.53 -31.16
N PRO A 161 17.22 54.18 -29.89
CA PRO A 161 18.24 53.79 -28.93
C PRO A 161 18.79 52.39 -29.27
N PRO A 162 20.04 52.08 -28.88
CA PRO A 162 20.68 50.81 -29.20
C PRO A 162 19.97 49.64 -28.48
N PRO A 163 20.04 48.41 -29.02
CA PRO A 163 19.35 47.26 -28.46
C PRO A 163 19.93 46.91 -27.08
N LEU A 164 19.10 47.06 -26.05
CA LEU A 164 19.37 46.46 -24.74
C LEU A 164 19.19 44.94 -24.87
N GLN A 165 20.31 44.22 -24.76
CA GLN A 165 20.34 42.78 -24.57
C GLN A 165 19.59 42.43 -23.29
N LEU A 166 18.42 41.79 -23.42
CA LEU A 166 17.84 41.01 -22.35
C LEU A 166 18.58 39.66 -22.28
N PRO A 167 19.00 39.21 -21.09
CA PRO A 167 19.66 37.92 -20.97
C PRO A 167 18.68 36.81 -21.35
N SER A 168 19.10 35.95 -22.27
CA SER A 168 18.39 34.71 -22.56
C SER A 168 18.41 33.83 -21.31
N LEU A 169 17.28 33.72 -20.62
CA LEU A 169 17.05 32.59 -19.73
C LEU A 169 16.79 31.38 -20.63
N THR A 170 17.87 30.68 -20.98
CA THR A 170 17.78 29.29 -21.43
C THR A 170 17.18 28.50 -20.28
N ILE A 171 15.86 28.33 -20.28
CA ILE A 171 15.24 27.24 -19.56
C ILE A 171 15.77 25.97 -20.23
N GLY A 172 16.73 25.35 -19.56
CA GLY A 172 17.29 24.09 -19.98
C GLY A 172 16.17 23.12 -20.32
N LYS A 173 16.32 22.42 -21.44
CA LYS A 173 15.69 21.12 -21.63
C LYS A 173 15.92 20.32 -20.36
N THR A 174 14.91 20.24 -19.50
CA THR A 174 14.78 19.07 -18.64
C THR A 174 14.39 17.95 -19.58
N GLU A 175 15.39 17.27 -20.13
CA GLU A 175 15.22 15.84 -20.37
C GLU A 175 14.76 15.27 -19.03
N LEU A 176 13.46 14.98 -18.93
CA LEU A 176 13.00 13.98 -17.97
C LEU A 176 13.61 12.67 -18.44
N LYS A 177 14.86 12.45 -18.02
CA LYS A 177 15.41 11.11 -17.92
C LYS A 177 14.48 10.42 -16.94
N LEU A 178 13.55 9.62 -17.47
CA LEU A 178 13.01 8.50 -16.71
C LEU A 178 14.23 7.61 -16.45
N ASP A 179 14.98 7.92 -15.41
CA ASP A 179 15.79 6.93 -14.74
C ASP A 179 14.77 5.94 -14.18
N LEU A 180 14.48 4.89 -14.96
CA LEU A 180 13.93 3.66 -14.44
C LEU A 180 14.87 3.25 -13.31
N VAL A 181 14.46 3.53 -12.07
CA VAL A 181 15.08 2.95 -10.89
C VAL A 181 15.09 1.44 -11.12
N PRO A 182 16.27 0.79 -11.16
CA PRO A 182 16.33 -0.65 -11.26
C PRO A 182 15.60 -1.23 -10.06
N ILE A 183 14.52 -1.97 -10.31
CA ILE A 183 13.91 -2.84 -9.31
C ILE A 183 15.04 -3.76 -8.83
N PRO A 184 15.31 -3.86 -7.52
CA PRO A 184 16.39 -4.70 -7.02
C PRO A 184 16.14 -6.13 -7.51
N SER A 185 17.08 -6.61 -8.31
CA SER A 185 17.17 -7.97 -8.79
C SER A 185 17.14 -8.91 -7.60
N CYS A 186 16.07 -9.69 -7.50
CA CYS A 186 15.98 -10.82 -6.60
C CYS A 186 17.14 -11.79 -6.92
N HIS A 187 18.23 -11.68 -6.17
CA HIS A 187 19.12 -12.81 -5.97
C HIS A 187 18.30 -13.86 -5.23
N HIS A 188 17.86 -14.88 -5.94
CA HIS A 188 17.87 -16.30 -5.57
C HIS A 188 17.27 -17.05 -6.76
N GLY A 189 18.10 -17.85 -7.42
CA GLY A 189 17.77 -18.49 -8.68
C GLY A 189 16.57 -19.42 -8.57
N CYS A 190 15.78 -19.49 -9.64
CA CYS A 190 15.20 -20.73 -10.14
C CYS A 190 14.60 -20.56 -11.54
N CYS A 191 15.16 -21.36 -12.44
CA CYS A 191 14.54 -22.02 -13.58
C CYS A 191 13.93 -21.17 -14.73
N ALA A 192 14.74 -21.08 -15.78
CA ALA A 192 14.27 -21.22 -17.14
C ALA A 192 13.42 -22.51 -17.27
N THR A 193 12.26 -22.40 -17.93
CA THR A 193 11.70 -23.54 -18.65
C THR A 193 11.24 -23.06 -20.01
N SER A 194 11.81 -23.72 -21.00
CA SER A 194 11.68 -23.53 -22.44
C SER A 194 10.24 -23.67 -22.94
N MET A 195 9.90 -22.77 -23.88
CA MET A 195 9.10 -22.91 -25.10
C MET A 195 8.14 -24.09 -25.24
N ASN A 196 6.92 -23.79 -25.70
CA ASN A 196 6.53 -24.10 -27.08
C ASN A 196 5.22 -23.37 -27.44
N LYS A 197 5.19 -22.57 -28.52
CA LYS A 197 4.12 -22.45 -29.55
C LYS A 197 4.54 -21.41 -30.61
N GLY A 198 5.24 -21.92 -31.62
CA GLY A 198 5.02 -21.67 -33.05
C GLY A 198 5.07 -20.24 -33.58
N TRP A 199 6.12 -19.93 -34.35
CA TRP A 199 6.02 -19.14 -35.58
C TRP A 199 6.92 -19.76 -36.66
N ARG A 200 6.35 -19.81 -37.87
CA ARG A 200 6.83 -20.50 -39.06
C ARG A 200 8.13 -19.90 -39.59
N SER A 201 8.99 -20.79 -40.09
CA SER A 201 10.19 -20.49 -40.87
C SER A 201 9.88 -19.78 -42.20
N PHE A 202 10.74 -18.83 -42.57
CA PHE A 202 11.02 -18.41 -43.95
C PHE A 202 12.52 -18.58 -44.21
N PRO A 203 12.96 -18.96 -45.43
CA PRO A 203 14.37 -19.24 -45.75
C PRO A 203 15.05 -18.10 -46.52
N ALA A 204 16.39 -18.05 -46.45
CA ALA A 204 17.37 -17.40 -47.34
C ALA A 204 18.67 -17.24 -46.52
N GLU A 205 19.87 -17.64 -46.89
CA GLU A 205 20.51 -18.20 -48.09
C GLU A 205 21.64 -19.14 -47.63
#